data_AF-A0A4S2N782-F1
#
_entry.id   AF-A0A4S2N782-F1
#
_cell.length_a   1.000
_cell.length_b   1.000
_cell.length_c   1.000
_cell.angle_alpha   90.00
_cell.angle_beta   90.00
_cell.angle_gamma   90.00
#
_symmetry.space_group_name_H-M   'P 1'
#
loop_
_entity.id
_entity.type
_entity.pdbx_description
1 polymer ?
#
loop_
_entity_poly.entity_id
_entity_poly.type
_entity_poly.pdbx_seq_one_letter_code
_entity_poly.pdbx_strand_id
1 'polypeptide(L)' 'MEITQHARYTCTFCGKNSVKRTAVGIWNCKSCNKTVAGGAWTVSYVLQSLD' A
#
# COMPACT_ATOMS: atom_id res chain seq x y z
N MET A 1 -2.02 -9.55 14.40
CA MET A 1 -2.13 -9.61 12.92
C MET A 1 -3.36 -8.88 12.36
N GLU A 2 -4.20 -8.29 13.21
CA GLU A 2 -5.33 -7.42 12.81
C GLU A 2 -4.94 -5.94 12.68
N ILE A 3 -3.98 -5.49 13.52
CA ILE A 3 -3.47 -4.12 13.58
C ILE A 3 -2.94 -3.64 12.21
N THR A 4 -2.27 -4.53 11.47
CA THR A 4 -1.64 -4.16 10.19
C THR A 4 -2.64 -4.00 9.05
N GLN A 5 -3.85 -4.56 9.14
CA GLN A 5 -4.93 -4.33 8.17
C GLN A 5 -5.56 -2.94 8.31
N HIS A 6 -5.53 -2.37 9.52
CA HIS A 6 -6.03 -1.02 9.81
C HIS A 6 -4.97 0.07 9.70
N ALA A 7 -3.69 -0.31 9.60
CA ALA A 7 -2.60 0.63 9.39
C ALA A 7 -2.78 1.42 8.08
N ARG A 8 -2.46 2.72 8.15
CA ARG A 8 -2.32 3.59 6.99
C ARG A 8 -0.86 3.92 6.80
N TYR A 9 -0.44 4.03 5.54
CA TYR A 9 0.94 4.34 5.17
C TYR A 9 1.01 5.58 4.27
N THR A 10 2.16 6.25 4.34
CA THR A 10 2.49 7.37 3.45
C THR A 10 2.64 6.87 2.02
N CYS A 11 1.89 7.48 1.11
CA CYS A 11 1.95 7.21 -0.32
C CYS A 11 3.21 7.83 -0.91
N THR A 12 4.03 7.04 -1.60
CA THR A 12 5.24 7.52 -2.29
C THR A 12 4.92 8.38 -3.52
N PHE A 13 3.73 8.24 -4.11
CA PHE A 13 3.33 9.03 -5.28
C PHE A 13 2.81 10.42 -4.94
N CYS A 14 2.03 10.56 -3.85
CA CYS A 14 1.35 11.82 -3.52
C CYS A 14 1.67 12.36 -2.13
N GLY A 15 2.55 11.71 -1.36
CA GLY A 15 3.00 12.13 -0.03
C GLY A 15 1.95 12.02 1.10
N LYS A 16 0.72 11.61 0.81
CA LYS A 16 -0.38 11.57 1.79
C LYS A 16 -0.41 10.22 2.54
N ASN A 17 -0.65 10.25 3.85
CA ASN A 17 -0.83 9.06 4.70
C ASN A 17 -2.22 8.42 4.50
N SER A 18 -2.41 7.80 3.34
CA SER A 18 -3.71 7.28 2.91
C SER A 18 -3.64 5.96 2.14
N VAL A 19 -2.48 5.30 2.13
CA VAL A 19 -2.34 3.94 1.59
C VAL A 19 -2.92 2.95 2.60
N LYS A 20 -3.81 2.08 2.15
CA LYS A 20 -4.41 1.00 2.95
C LYS A 20 -4.41 -0.30 2.14
N ARG A 21 -4.28 -1.42 2.84
CA ARG A 21 -4.41 -2.75 2.22
C ARG A 21 -5.84 -2.98 1.74
N THR A 22 -5.99 -3.46 0.50
CA THR A 22 -7.28 -3.87 -0.07
C THR A 22 -7.40 -5.39 -0.15
N ALA A 23 -6.32 -6.08 -0.51
CA ALA A 23 -6.21 -7.54 -0.51
C ALA A 23 -4.82 -7.98 -0.05
N VAL A 24 -4.58 -9.28 0.09
CA VAL A 24 -3.22 -9.80 0.37
C VAL A 24 -2.26 -9.28 -0.71
N GLY A 25 -1.23 -8.55 -0.30
CA GLY A 25 -0.22 -8.01 -1.20
C GLY A 25 -0.67 -6.84 -2.09
N ILE A 26 -1.92 -6.38 -1.98
CA ILE A 26 -2.45 -5.25 -2.77
C ILE A 26 -2.80 -4.09 -1.84
N TRP A 27 -2.28 -2.91 -2.19
CA TRP A 27 -2.40 -1.69 -1.42
C TRP A 27 -2.93 -0.58 -2.32
N ASN A 28 -3.85 0.24 -1.82
CA ASN A 28 -4.44 1.34 -2.57
C ASN A 28 -4.35 2.65 -1.78
N CYS A 29 -3.96 3.73 -2.46
CA CYS A 29 -3.97 5.08 -1.93
C CYS A 29 -5.31 5.76 -2.21
N LYS A 30 -6.07 6.10 -1.17
CA LYS A 30 -7.37 6.79 -1.35
C LYS A 30 -7.26 8.21 -1.91
N SER A 31 -6.10 8.85 -1.77
CA SER A 31 -5.95 10.26 -2.18
C SER A 31 -5.62 10.45 -3.65
N CYS A 32 -4.85 9.54 -4.25
CA CYS A 32 -4.43 9.62 -5.65
C CYS A 32 -4.86 8.40 -6.48
N ASN A 33 -5.63 7.48 -5.89
CA ASN A 33 -6.14 6.24 -6.49
C ASN A 33 -5.07 5.32 -7.10
N LYS A 34 -3.80 5.46 -6.71
CA LYS A 34 -2.74 4.53 -7.12
C LYS A 34 -2.83 3.23 -6.33
N THR A 35 -2.77 2.12 -7.05
CA THR A 35 -2.68 0.77 -6.49
C THR A 35 -1.25 0.26 -6.65
N VAL A 36 -0.72 -0.38 -5.62
CA VAL A 36 0.63 -0.95 -5.59
C VAL A 36 0.62 -2.35 -5.03
N ALA A 37 1.54 -3.16 -5.54
CA ALA A 37 1.87 -4.46 -4.98
C ALA A 37 2.88 -4.31 -3.84
N GLY A 38 2.79 -5.17 -2.83
CA GLY A 38 3.72 -5.19 -1.72
C GLY A 38 3.58 -6.42 -0.84
N GLY A 39 4.13 -6.36 0.37
CA GLY A 39 4.02 -7.42 1.37
C GLY A 39 2.58 -7.82 1.68
N ALA A 40 2.38 -9.10 2.02
CA ALA A 40 1.08 -9.68 2.35
C ALA A 40 0.41 -9.04 3.57
N TRP A 41 1.22 -8.60 4.54
CA TRP A 41 0.75 -8.16 5.86
C TRP A 41 1.36 -6.85 6.35
N THR A 42 2.43 -6.37 5.71
CA THR A 42 3.09 -5.08 5.96
C THR A 42 3.31 -4.39 4.62
N VAL A 43 3.26 -3.05 4.59
CA VAL A 43 3.73 -2.29 3.43
C VAL A 43 5.23 -2.48 3.32
N SER A 44 5.62 -3.44 2.51
CA SER A 44 6.92 -3.51 1.85
C SER A 44 6.61 -3.33 0.37
N TYR A 45 6.74 -2.11 -0.15
CA TYR A 45 6.49 -1.86 -1.56
C TYR A 45 7.51 -2.65 -2.37
N VAL A 46 7.06 -3.56 -3.23
CA VAL A 46 7.90 -4.12 -4.28
C VAL A 46 7.82 -3.12 -5.44
N LEU A 47 8.54 -2.00 -5.33
CA LEU A 47 8.61 -1.05 -6.43
C LEU A 47 9.54 -1.63 -7.51
N GLN A 48 8.92 -1.92 -8.66
CA GLN A 48 9.49 -2.05 -10.00
C GLN A 48 10.47 -3.20 -10.28
N SER A 49 9.92 -4.28 -10.85
CA SER A 49 10.37 -4.82 -12.15
C SER A 49 9.27 -5.75 -12.70
N LEU A 50 8.36 -5.17 -13.47
CA LEU A 50 7.65 -5.85 -14.54
C LEU A 50 7.64 -4.81 -15.68
N ASP A 51 8.82 -4.44 -16.18
CA ASP A 51 9.43 -5.06 -17.37
C ASP A 51 8.91 -6.47 -17.72
#